data_AF-A0ABD2QH65-F1
#
_entry.id   AF-A0ABD2QH65-F1
#
_cell.length_a   1.000
_cell.length_b   1.000
_cell.length_c   1.000
_cell.angle_alpha   90.00
_cell.angle_beta   90.00
_cell.angle_gamma   90.00
#
_symmetry.space_group_name_H-M   'P 1'
#
loop_
_entity.id
_entity.type
_entity.pdbx_description
1 polymer ?
#
loop_
_entity_poly.entity_id
_entity_poly.type
_entity_poly.pdbx_seq_one_letter_code
_entity_poly.pdbx_strand_id
1 'polypeptide(L)'
;MLEKSHIIVITGGLFIQILNHCKIPLEYISQIIIDECHHASPDSASDFRDICAVLADYFPMPKFQSDYSNGPKILGLTASVVNNITHESDVAKEANALEKIMRSRLITSDDPSLLNQSGIVEEKIIPFKELSGSSCSMSDPYYNMFKIIKCGIDYLERYFGSSNDIFDLEQFLENGEVNEILIIECLKTIELKTQNVKQALKTINTIQEEFGPMMTYLALKFLMADFDKKICKYHVATSETNNVIRAMVYALGQMKAAMSSFEETHRTITSQLSWKPPGYVSKFFDNSEVIEVNISENVIPRQNNRVEPVLSREQMVAWGTWLKAEFPYSDKMEKLLFVLGNSKTRIELDGEDFCALVLTKSRMMSLILAEFLNLLARSPAPNYGTLKAKHCISANSQGKTVQMSQSEQTVVLSEFKDNNFNVMVATNVLEEGLDVRRCNVVCKTDPVTEFRSYVQSKGRARSKNSYYFILCRSEEVNRTSGEIANFQRINRSLDAFMLKKMKDGDYSIPICTPGEYSTGAYLPNGFKGPRISPSSSGCLIMR
;
A
#
# COMPACT_ATOMS: atom_id res chain seq x y z
N MET A 1 36.84 -4.63 -2.50
CA MET A 1 35.64 -4.44 -3.35
C MET A 1 35.38 -2.95 -3.59
N LEU A 2 35.35 -2.13 -2.53
CA LEU A 2 35.12 -0.68 -2.62
C LEU A 2 36.18 0.09 -3.44
N GLU A 3 37.46 -0.29 -3.39
CA GLU A 3 38.54 0.38 -4.15
C GLU A 3 38.53 0.11 -5.66
N LYS A 4 37.71 -0.83 -6.15
CA LYS A 4 37.68 -1.23 -7.57
C LYS A 4 36.53 -0.62 -8.38
N SER A 5 35.61 0.08 -7.72
CA SER A 5 34.39 0.61 -8.34
C SER A 5 34.29 2.11 -8.12
N HIS A 6 34.10 2.87 -9.20
CA HIS A 6 33.90 4.34 -9.14
C HIS A 6 32.50 4.73 -8.64
N ILE A 7 31.51 3.86 -8.82
CA ILE A 7 30.13 4.05 -8.41
C ILE A 7 29.75 2.93 -7.45
N ILE A 8 29.19 3.29 -6.30
CA ILE A 8 28.73 2.37 -5.26
C ILE A 8 27.27 2.69 -4.97
N VAL A 9 26.40 1.69 -5.08
CA VAL A 9 24.99 1.77 -4.69
C VAL A 9 24.83 1.06 -3.35
N ILE A 10 24.30 1.76 -2.35
CA ILE A 10 24.28 1.30 -0.96
C ILE A 10 23.05 1.86 -0.23
N THR A 11 22.57 1.16 0.80
CA THR A 11 21.49 1.64 1.67
C THR A 11 22.02 2.66 2.69
N GLY A 12 21.14 3.56 3.16
CA GLY A 12 21.49 4.57 4.17
C GLY A 12 22.12 3.96 5.42
N GLY A 13 21.46 2.95 6.00
CA GLY A 13 21.93 2.23 7.20
C GLY A 13 23.31 1.58 7.06
N LEU A 14 23.64 1.01 5.90
CA LEU A 14 24.99 0.46 5.69
C LEU A 14 26.01 1.58 5.48
N PHE A 15 25.62 2.65 4.79
CA PHE A 15 26.53 3.79 4.58
C PHE A 15 26.85 4.51 5.90
N ILE A 16 25.87 4.74 6.78
CA ILE A 16 26.13 5.34 8.10
C ILE A 16 27.05 4.47 8.96
N GLN A 17 26.95 3.14 8.86
CA GLN A 17 27.91 2.22 9.53
C GLN A 17 29.33 2.37 8.96
N ILE A 18 29.48 2.46 7.64
CA ILE A 18 30.77 2.70 6.97
C ILE A 18 31.39 4.03 7.46
N LEU A 19 30.57 5.08 7.57
CA LEU A 19 31.01 6.39 8.05
C LEU A 19 31.40 6.36 9.54
N ASN A 20 30.57 5.74 10.39
CA ASN A 20 30.82 5.61 11.83
C ASN A 20 32.08 4.81 12.14
N HIS A 21 32.40 3.80 11.32
CA HIS A 21 33.63 3.02 11.48
C HIS A 21 34.83 3.57 10.69
N CYS A 22 34.68 4.73 10.04
CA CYS A 22 35.70 5.36 9.19
C CYS A 22 36.34 4.39 8.18
N LYS A 23 35.52 3.49 7.59
CA LYS A 23 36.00 2.51 6.62
C LYS A 23 36.34 3.14 5.27
N ILE A 24 35.75 4.29 4.96
CA ILE A 24 36.04 5.10 3.78
C ILE A 24 36.28 6.54 4.26
N PRO A 25 37.45 7.13 3.99
CA PRO A 25 37.68 8.55 4.19
C PRO A 25 36.71 9.37 3.32
N LEU A 26 36.02 10.34 3.90
CA LEU A 26 35.05 11.16 3.18
C LEU A 26 35.70 12.00 2.08
N GLU A 27 37.00 12.29 2.19
CA GLU A 27 37.79 13.00 1.17
C GLU A 27 37.93 12.20 -0.14
N TYR A 28 37.66 10.89 -0.13
CA TYR A 28 37.70 10.05 -1.34
C TYR A 28 36.35 10.00 -2.07
N ILE A 29 35.30 10.59 -1.50
CA ILE A 29 33.98 10.64 -2.11
C ILE A 29 33.81 12.00 -2.79
N SER A 30 33.69 11.98 -4.12
CA SER A 30 33.47 13.21 -4.90
C SER A 30 32.00 13.66 -4.86
N GLN A 31 31.06 12.71 -4.89
CA GLN A 31 29.62 12.97 -4.95
C GLN A 31 28.81 11.91 -4.22
N ILE A 32 27.75 12.34 -3.55
CA ILE A 32 26.73 11.52 -2.90
C ILE A 32 25.39 11.86 -3.55
N ILE A 33 24.68 10.84 -4.03
CA ILE A 33 23.33 10.97 -4.57
C ILE A 33 22.37 10.32 -3.56
N ILE A 34 21.40 11.08 -3.07
CA ILE A 34 20.37 10.62 -2.15
C ILE A 34 19.04 10.60 -2.90
N ASP A 35 18.49 9.41 -3.14
CA ASP A 35 17.13 9.26 -3.62
C ASP A 35 16.13 9.41 -2.47
N GLU A 36 14.94 9.94 -2.76
CA GLU A 36 13.94 10.34 -1.76
C GLU A 36 14.53 11.25 -0.64
N CYS A 37 15.30 12.27 -1.06
CA CYS A 37 16.15 13.06 -0.17
C CYS A 37 15.43 13.88 0.90
N HIS A 38 14.12 14.08 0.78
CA HIS A 38 13.30 14.73 1.82
C HIS A 38 13.33 13.97 3.16
N HIS A 39 13.69 12.69 3.15
CA HIS A 39 13.97 11.94 4.38
C HIS A 39 15.19 12.47 5.12
N ALA A 40 16.03 13.35 4.56
CA ALA A 40 17.10 14.00 5.30
C ALA A 40 16.63 15.16 6.19
N SER A 41 15.33 15.51 6.17
CA SER A 41 14.79 16.63 6.97
C SER A 41 15.15 16.49 8.47
N PRO A 42 15.44 17.58 9.18
CA PRO A 42 15.87 17.53 10.59
C PRO A 42 14.89 16.81 11.53
N ASP A 43 13.58 16.91 11.24
CA ASP A 43 12.53 16.30 12.05
C ASP A 43 12.35 14.80 11.77
N SER A 44 13.05 14.27 10.76
CA SER A 44 13.04 12.84 10.46
C SER A 44 13.97 12.05 11.39
N ALA A 45 13.56 10.83 11.75
CA ALA A 45 14.43 9.84 12.37
C ALA A 45 14.92 8.86 11.28
N SER A 46 15.74 9.35 10.34
CA SER A 46 16.21 8.57 9.19
C SER A 46 17.74 8.50 9.11
N ASP A 47 18.23 7.44 8.48
CA ASP A 47 19.66 7.29 8.17
C ASP A 47 20.20 8.47 7.34
N PHE A 48 19.38 9.06 6.46
CA PHE A 48 19.81 10.17 5.59
C PHE A 48 20.04 11.46 6.37
N ARG A 49 19.22 11.72 7.39
CA ARG A 49 19.46 12.84 8.33
C ARG A 49 20.80 12.63 9.04
N ASP A 50 21.03 11.43 9.57
CA ASP A 50 22.26 11.10 10.29
C ASP A 50 23.50 11.22 9.40
N ILE A 51 23.41 10.75 8.14
CA ILE A 51 24.47 10.93 7.14
C ILE A 51 24.76 12.42 6.93
N CYS A 52 23.73 13.24 6.72
CA CYS A 52 23.91 14.68 6.50
C CYS A 52 24.52 15.39 7.73
N ALA A 53 24.09 15.02 8.94
CA ALA A 53 24.67 15.52 10.18
C ALA A 53 26.15 15.13 10.33
N VAL A 54 26.49 13.87 10.02
CA VAL A 54 27.88 13.37 10.04
C VAL A 54 28.77 14.17 9.09
N LEU A 55 28.28 14.42 7.87
CA LEU A 55 28.96 15.25 6.86
C LEU A 55 29.13 16.69 7.35
N ALA A 56 28.11 17.23 8.01
CA ALA A 56 28.16 18.59 8.55
C ALA A 56 29.25 18.77 9.62
N ASP A 57 29.39 17.79 10.50
CA ASP A 57 30.41 17.76 11.55
C ASP A 57 31.82 17.47 11.01
N TYR A 58 31.95 16.63 9.98
CA TYR A 58 33.25 16.27 9.40
C TYR A 58 33.86 17.42 8.58
N PHE A 59 33.02 18.17 7.87
CA PHE A 59 33.40 19.34 7.09
C PHE A 59 32.82 20.62 7.70
N PRO A 60 33.29 21.09 8.87
CA PRO A 60 32.85 22.36 9.43
C PRO A 60 33.37 23.54 8.59
N MET A 61 32.69 24.67 8.57
CA MET A 61 33.26 25.91 8.00
C MET A 61 34.54 26.31 8.78
N PRO A 62 35.61 26.81 8.11
CA PRO A 62 35.74 27.10 6.68
C PRO A 62 36.32 25.95 5.84
N LYS A 63 36.48 24.73 6.41
CA LYS A 63 37.01 23.57 5.66
C LYS A 63 36.10 23.16 4.52
N PHE A 64 34.78 23.29 4.73
CA PHE A 64 33.82 23.23 3.65
C PHE A 64 33.93 24.50 2.79
N GLN A 65 34.35 24.33 1.54
CA GLN A 65 34.29 25.39 0.55
C GLN A 65 33.01 25.23 -0.29
N SER A 66 32.39 26.34 -0.67
CA SER A 66 31.13 26.32 -1.44
C SER A 66 31.28 25.76 -2.86
N ASP A 67 32.51 25.58 -3.33
CA ASP A 67 32.87 24.91 -4.59
C ASP A 67 33.05 23.38 -4.43
N TYR A 68 32.92 22.87 -3.18
CA TYR A 68 33.11 21.48 -2.79
C TYR A 68 34.54 20.95 -3.03
N SER A 69 35.55 21.83 -3.07
CA SER A 69 36.95 21.43 -3.29
C SER A 69 37.51 20.48 -2.21
N ASN A 70 36.92 20.48 -1.01
CA ASN A 70 37.38 19.73 0.15
C ASN A 70 36.31 18.77 0.72
N GLY A 71 35.28 18.37 -0.03
CA GLY A 71 34.26 17.42 0.45
C GLY A 71 33.26 16.98 -0.63
N PRO A 72 32.40 15.98 -0.35
CA PRO A 72 31.50 15.44 -1.36
C PRO A 72 30.39 16.43 -1.73
N LYS A 73 30.07 16.51 -3.04
CA LYS A 73 28.85 17.16 -3.53
C LYS A 73 27.63 16.31 -3.19
N ILE A 74 26.55 16.92 -2.68
CA ILE A 74 25.30 16.21 -2.38
C ILE A 74 24.27 16.57 -3.45
N LEU A 75 23.67 15.55 -4.08
CA LEU A 75 22.54 15.69 -4.99
C LEU A 75 21.36 14.92 -4.39
N GLY A 76 20.27 15.64 -4.10
CA GLY A 76 19.02 15.05 -3.66
C GLY A 76 18.02 14.91 -4.80
N LEU A 77 17.37 13.75 -4.92
CA LEU A 77 16.23 13.53 -5.81
C LEU A 77 15.00 13.28 -4.95
N THR A 78 13.88 13.95 -5.25
CA THR A 78 12.62 13.71 -4.55
C THR A 78 11.43 14.21 -5.36
N ALA A 79 10.29 13.53 -5.22
CA ALA A 79 9.01 14.01 -5.75
C ALA A 79 8.36 15.09 -4.87
N SER A 80 8.68 15.13 -3.57
CA SER A 80 8.22 16.15 -2.62
C SER A 80 9.36 16.59 -1.73
N VAL A 81 9.58 17.89 -1.58
CA VAL A 81 10.65 18.46 -0.75
C VAL A 81 10.27 18.52 0.73
N VAL A 82 8.96 18.62 0.99
CA VAL A 82 8.42 18.84 2.32
C VAL A 82 7.64 17.62 2.81
N ASN A 83 7.71 17.37 4.12
CA ASN A 83 7.03 16.25 4.78
C ASN A 83 5.96 16.77 5.74
N ASN A 84 4.78 16.18 5.70
CA ASN A 84 3.72 16.36 6.70
C ASN A 84 3.33 17.81 7.01
N ILE A 85 3.51 18.73 6.06
CA ILE A 85 3.08 20.12 6.20
C ILE A 85 1.56 20.19 6.10
N THR A 86 0.96 20.90 7.05
CA THR A 86 -0.47 21.22 7.07
C THR A 86 -0.75 22.66 6.63
N HIS A 87 0.22 23.58 6.75
CA HIS A 87 0.03 25.00 6.45
C HIS A 87 1.05 25.55 5.46
N GLU A 88 0.59 26.43 4.57
CA GLU A 88 1.43 27.10 3.57
C GLU A 88 2.60 27.88 4.18
N SER A 89 2.41 28.45 5.38
CA SER A 89 3.43 29.20 6.11
C SER A 89 4.69 28.40 6.41
N ASP A 90 4.57 27.07 6.54
CA ASP A 90 5.66 26.21 6.96
C ASP A 90 6.53 25.75 5.77
N VAL A 91 6.05 25.93 4.53
CA VAL A 91 6.75 25.50 3.31
C VAL A 91 8.15 26.07 3.24
N ALA A 92 8.30 27.39 3.42
CA ALA A 92 9.60 28.04 3.38
C ALA A 92 10.52 27.57 4.51
N LYS A 93 9.98 27.35 5.71
CA LYS A 93 10.74 26.89 6.87
C LYS A 93 11.32 25.50 6.61
N GLU A 94 10.48 24.55 6.20
CA GLU A 94 10.89 23.16 5.96
C GLU A 94 11.82 23.03 4.74
N ALA A 95 11.53 23.75 3.65
CA ALA A 95 12.40 23.77 2.48
C ALA A 95 13.81 24.30 2.82
N ASN A 96 13.89 25.41 3.57
CA ASN A 96 15.18 25.96 4.04
C ASN A 96 15.89 25.01 5.00
N ALA A 97 15.16 24.32 5.88
CA ALA A 97 15.73 23.36 6.82
C ALA A 97 16.38 22.18 6.07
N LEU A 98 15.71 21.66 5.04
CA LEU A 98 16.26 20.60 4.19
C LEU A 98 17.50 21.06 3.42
N GLU A 99 17.46 22.25 2.80
CA GLU A 99 18.63 22.82 2.10
C GLU A 99 19.83 22.96 3.04
N LYS A 100 19.58 23.43 4.27
CA LYS A 100 20.61 23.64 5.28
C LYS A 100 21.27 22.33 5.69
N ILE A 101 20.49 21.32 6.10
CA ILE A 101 21.05 20.03 6.54
C ILE A 101 21.76 19.29 5.40
N MET A 102 21.18 19.32 4.19
CA MET A 102 21.79 18.70 3.01
C MET A 102 22.92 19.54 2.39
N ARG A 103 23.17 20.76 2.86
CA ARG A 103 24.10 21.73 2.24
C ARG A 103 23.96 21.79 0.72
N SER A 104 22.71 21.82 0.28
CA SER A 104 22.30 21.71 -1.11
C SER A 104 21.27 22.79 -1.40
N ARG A 105 21.02 23.07 -2.68
CA ARG A 105 19.93 23.97 -3.09
C ARG A 105 18.78 23.22 -3.69
N LEU A 106 17.59 23.73 -3.44
CA LEU A 106 16.38 23.33 -4.12
C LEU A 106 16.31 24.04 -5.47
N ILE A 107 16.18 23.24 -6.51
CA ILE A 107 16.08 23.70 -7.88
C ILE A 107 14.83 23.04 -8.46
N THR A 108 14.04 23.81 -9.18
CA THR A 108 12.95 23.32 -10.02
C THR A 108 13.22 23.71 -11.47
N SER A 109 12.42 23.23 -12.42
CA SER A 109 12.51 23.69 -13.80
C SER A 109 11.52 24.81 -14.07
N ASP A 110 11.95 25.82 -14.82
CA ASP A 110 11.10 26.87 -15.39
C ASP A 110 10.60 26.52 -16.80
N ASP A 111 10.99 25.35 -17.35
CA ASP A 111 10.64 24.93 -18.70
C ASP A 111 9.15 24.53 -18.81
N PRO A 112 8.31 25.31 -19.53
CA PRO A 112 6.91 24.98 -19.73
C PRO A 112 6.71 23.66 -20.49
N SER A 113 7.72 23.20 -21.25
CA SER A 113 7.66 21.95 -21.99
C SER A 113 7.63 20.72 -21.06
N LEU A 114 8.25 20.81 -19.88
CA LEU A 114 8.20 19.74 -18.87
C LEU A 114 6.81 19.64 -18.21
N LEU A 115 6.14 20.78 -18.02
CA LEU A 115 4.74 20.84 -17.58
C LEU A 115 3.78 20.25 -18.62
N ASN A 116 4.09 20.39 -19.91
CA ASN A 116 3.34 19.77 -21.00
C ASN A 116 3.65 18.27 -21.20
N GLN A 117 4.83 17.80 -20.77
CA GLN A 117 5.20 16.38 -20.77
C GLN A 117 4.62 15.59 -19.59
N SER A 118 4.37 16.25 -18.45
CA SER A 118 3.48 15.73 -17.42
C SER A 118 2.05 15.81 -17.95
N GLY A 119 1.53 14.69 -18.46
CA GLY A 119 0.19 14.65 -19.05
C GLY A 119 -0.87 15.30 -18.16
N ILE A 120 -1.90 15.90 -18.76
CA ILE A 120 -3.01 16.49 -18.01
C ILE A 120 -3.63 15.39 -17.15
N VAL A 121 -3.58 15.58 -15.83
CA VAL A 121 -4.16 14.66 -14.85
C VAL A 121 -5.53 15.21 -14.45
N GLU A 122 -6.60 14.51 -14.81
CA GLU A 122 -7.93 14.84 -14.32
C GLU A 122 -8.12 14.28 -12.91
N GLU A 123 -8.16 15.17 -11.91
CA GLU A 123 -8.32 14.84 -10.50
C GLU A 123 -9.81 14.84 -10.10
N LYS A 124 -10.30 13.73 -9.53
CA LYS A 124 -11.72 13.55 -9.18
C LYS A 124 -11.90 12.84 -7.83
N ILE A 125 -12.71 13.45 -6.96
CA ILE A 125 -13.21 12.81 -5.75
C ILE A 125 -14.48 12.03 -6.12
N ILE A 126 -14.52 10.75 -5.78
CA ILE A 126 -15.64 9.87 -6.09
C ILE A 126 -16.36 9.52 -4.78
N PRO A 127 -17.55 10.11 -4.53
CA PRO A 127 -18.30 9.82 -3.32
C PRO A 127 -18.92 8.43 -3.37
N PHE A 128 -18.85 7.72 -2.26
CA PHE A 128 -19.61 6.49 -2.03
C PHE A 128 -20.42 6.56 -0.72
N LYS A 129 -21.45 5.74 -0.62
CA LYS A 129 -22.23 5.50 0.59
C LYS A 129 -21.63 4.31 1.31
N GLU A 130 -21.26 4.49 2.57
CA GLU A 130 -20.77 3.39 3.39
C GLU A 130 -21.93 2.42 3.66
N LEU A 131 -21.64 1.11 3.62
CA LEU A 131 -22.52 0.13 4.26
C LEU A 131 -22.45 0.45 5.74
N SER A 132 -23.52 0.98 6.33
CA SER A 132 -23.53 1.42 7.72
C SER A 132 -22.93 0.37 8.64
N GLY A 133 -21.67 0.57 9.05
CA GLY A 133 -20.93 -0.32 9.94
C GLY A 133 -21.73 -0.53 11.21
N SER A 134 -21.77 -1.76 11.72
CA SER A 134 -22.63 -2.25 12.81
C SER A 134 -24.16 -2.18 12.62
N SER A 135 -24.67 -1.64 11.52
CA SER A 135 -26.09 -1.60 11.17
C SER A 135 -26.28 -1.89 9.69
N CYS A 136 -25.76 -3.03 9.23
CA CYS A 136 -26.34 -3.65 8.06
C CYS A 136 -27.84 -3.82 8.35
N SER A 137 -28.69 -3.22 7.50
CA SER A 137 -30.14 -3.31 7.70
C SER A 137 -30.52 -4.77 7.83
N MET A 138 -31.42 -5.11 8.75
CA MET A 138 -31.98 -6.47 8.82
C MET A 138 -32.61 -6.92 7.49
N SER A 139 -32.85 -5.99 6.56
CA SER A 139 -33.32 -6.25 5.21
C SER A 139 -32.23 -6.67 4.21
N ASP A 140 -30.94 -6.57 4.54
CA ASP A 140 -29.87 -6.98 3.64
C ASP A 140 -29.81 -8.52 3.57
N PRO A 141 -29.78 -9.13 2.36
CA PRO A 141 -29.74 -10.58 2.22
C PRO A 141 -28.55 -11.24 2.92
N TYR A 142 -27.42 -10.54 3.04
CA TYR A 142 -26.17 -11.04 3.64
C TYR A 142 -26.03 -10.66 5.13
N TYR A 143 -27.06 -10.09 5.76
CA TYR A 143 -27.06 -9.71 7.17
C TYR A 143 -26.59 -10.84 8.11
N ASN A 144 -27.00 -12.09 7.85
CA ASN A 144 -26.62 -13.24 8.67
C ASN A 144 -25.11 -13.50 8.65
N MET A 145 -24.46 -13.43 7.47
CA MET A 145 -23.00 -13.55 7.34
C MET A 145 -22.30 -12.50 8.21
N PHE A 146 -22.76 -11.26 8.12
CA PHE A 146 -22.17 -10.13 8.86
C PHE A 146 -22.34 -10.29 10.37
N LYS A 147 -23.51 -10.76 10.80
CA LYS A 147 -23.81 -11.03 12.21
C LYS A 147 -22.89 -12.11 12.77
N ILE A 148 -22.66 -13.20 12.03
CA ILE A 148 -21.78 -14.30 12.45
C ILE A 148 -20.34 -13.80 12.67
N ILE A 149 -19.81 -13.00 11.73
CA ILE A 149 -18.46 -12.42 11.85
C ILE A 149 -18.37 -11.53 13.08
N LYS A 150 -19.37 -10.66 13.29
CA LYS A 150 -19.43 -9.77 14.45
C LYS A 150 -19.51 -10.55 15.76
N CYS A 151 -20.31 -11.61 15.84
CA CYS A 151 -20.35 -12.48 17.02
C CYS A 151 -18.99 -13.11 17.35
N GLY A 152 -18.21 -13.50 16.32
CA GLY A 152 -16.85 -13.99 16.50
C GLY A 152 -15.91 -12.94 17.10
N ILE A 153 -16.00 -11.69 16.62
CA ILE A 153 -15.21 -10.56 17.15
C ILE A 153 -15.61 -10.26 18.59
N ASP A 154 -16.91 -10.09 18.86
CA ASP A 154 -17.44 -9.77 20.18
C ASP A 154 -17.03 -10.85 21.22
N TYR A 155 -17.03 -12.12 20.83
CA TYR A 155 -16.59 -13.22 21.68
C TYR A 155 -15.10 -13.10 22.04
N LEU A 156 -14.24 -12.85 21.04
CA LEU A 156 -12.81 -12.65 21.28
C LEU A 156 -12.53 -11.39 22.11
N GLU A 157 -13.28 -10.31 21.91
CA GLU A 157 -13.12 -9.08 22.68
C GLU A 157 -13.56 -9.23 24.14
N ARG A 158 -14.62 -10.01 24.42
CA ARG A 158 -15.00 -10.35 25.79
C ARG A 158 -13.93 -11.18 26.50
N TYR A 159 -13.24 -12.05 25.77
CA TYR A 159 -12.26 -12.98 26.33
C TYR A 159 -10.86 -12.37 26.49
N PHE A 160 -10.39 -11.63 25.49
CA PHE A 160 -9.04 -11.02 25.47
C PHE A 160 -9.04 -9.53 25.83
N GLY A 161 -10.20 -8.93 26.13
CA GLY A 161 -10.36 -7.50 26.35
C GLY A 161 -10.36 -6.67 25.07
N SER A 162 -10.68 -5.38 25.18
CA SER A 162 -10.71 -4.43 24.05
C SER A 162 -9.33 -4.01 23.55
N SER A 163 -8.27 -4.27 24.32
CA SER A 163 -6.90 -3.86 23.97
C SER A 163 -6.43 -4.50 22.67
N ASN A 164 -5.63 -3.76 21.90
CA ASN A 164 -4.87 -4.24 20.74
C ASN A 164 -3.58 -4.97 21.14
N ASP A 165 -3.38 -5.23 22.43
CA ASP A 165 -2.20 -5.95 22.92
C ASP A 165 -2.08 -7.30 22.21
N ILE A 166 -0.96 -7.42 21.53
CA ILE A 166 -0.47 -8.65 20.93
C ILE A 166 -0.45 -9.67 22.07
N PHE A 167 -1.32 -10.68 22.02
CA PHE A 167 -1.28 -11.75 23.01
C PHE A 167 -0.03 -12.58 22.72
N ASP A 168 1.05 -12.26 23.41
CA ASP A 168 2.30 -12.99 23.31
C ASP A 168 2.18 -14.30 24.07
N LEU A 169 1.73 -15.30 23.34
CA LEU A 169 1.54 -16.66 23.84
C LEU A 169 2.85 -17.22 24.43
N GLU A 170 4.03 -16.83 23.93
CA GLU A 170 5.31 -17.29 24.46
C GLU A 170 5.51 -16.79 25.89
N GLN A 171 5.27 -15.50 26.15
CA GLN A 171 5.38 -14.89 27.48
C GLN A 171 4.30 -15.40 28.46
N PHE A 172 3.12 -15.76 27.97
CA PHE A 172 2.06 -16.33 28.82
C PHE A 172 2.35 -17.79 29.22
N LEU A 173 2.98 -18.57 28.33
CA LEU A 173 3.38 -19.96 28.60
C LEU A 173 4.55 -20.05 29.59
N GLU A 174 5.44 -19.06 29.65
CA GLU A 174 6.51 -18.99 30.65
C GLU A 174 6.00 -18.79 32.09
N ASN A 175 4.76 -18.34 32.27
CA ASN A 175 4.21 -17.92 33.56
C ASN A 175 3.19 -18.90 34.17
N GLY A 176 2.96 -20.09 33.59
CA GLY A 176 1.95 -21.02 34.08
C GLY A 176 2.28 -22.50 33.90
N GLU A 177 2.02 -23.30 34.94
CA GLU A 177 2.06 -24.77 34.90
C GLU A 177 0.99 -25.32 33.95
N VAL A 178 1.33 -25.47 32.66
CA VAL A 178 0.48 -26.19 31.70
C VAL A 178 1.37 -27.14 30.90
N ASN A 179 0.86 -28.36 30.69
CA ASN A 179 1.52 -29.47 30.01
C ASN A 179 2.04 -29.03 28.62
N GLU A 180 3.33 -28.65 28.57
CA GLU A 180 4.00 -27.96 27.47
C GLU A 180 3.80 -28.65 26.11
N ILE A 181 3.77 -29.98 26.09
CA ILE A 181 3.93 -30.76 24.85
C ILE A 181 2.74 -30.62 23.90
N LEU A 182 1.50 -30.70 24.41
CA LEU A 182 0.29 -30.73 23.56
C LEU A 182 -0.08 -29.34 23.00
N ILE A 183 0.22 -28.29 23.76
CA ILE A 183 -0.05 -26.89 23.39
C ILE A 183 1.03 -26.40 22.44
N ILE A 184 2.31 -26.71 22.70
CA ILE A 184 3.42 -26.39 21.82
C ILE A 184 3.25 -27.07 20.46
N GLU A 185 2.80 -28.33 20.41
CA GLU A 185 2.63 -29.06 19.16
C GLU A 185 1.41 -28.59 18.34
N CYS A 186 0.29 -28.23 18.98
CA CYS A 186 -0.83 -27.59 18.29
C CYS A 186 -0.47 -26.19 17.77
N LEU A 187 0.27 -25.40 18.53
CA LEU A 187 0.50 -23.98 18.22
C LEU A 187 1.72 -23.73 17.34
N LYS A 188 2.78 -24.56 17.43
CA LYS A 188 3.89 -24.55 16.46
C LYS A 188 3.45 -25.03 15.07
N THR A 189 2.53 -25.98 14.99
CA THR A 189 2.10 -26.56 13.70
C THR A 189 1.14 -25.65 12.91
N ILE A 190 0.45 -24.74 13.60
CA ILE A 190 -0.47 -23.82 12.93
C ILE A 190 0.28 -22.70 12.18
N GLU A 191 1.48 -22.29 12.56
CA GLU A 191 2.30 -21.23 11.90
C GLU A 191 1.57 -19.90 11.63
N LEU A 192 0.28 -19.75 11.94
CA LEU A 192 -0.27 -18.48 12.37
C LEU A 192 0.44 -18.23 13.70
N LYS A 193 1.30 -17.22 13.75
CA LYS A 193 1.61 -16.63 15.06
C LYS A 193 0.26 -16.37 15.71
N THR A 194 -0.01 -17.08 16.80
CA THR A 194 -1.25 -17.07 17.60
C THR A 194 -1.69 -15.66 18.00
N GLN A 195 -0.78 -14.71 17.83
CA GLN A 195 -0.87 -13.30 18.05
C GLN A 195 -1.99 -12.55 17.31
N ASN A 196 -2.69 -13.06 16.28
CA ASN A 196 -3.61 -12.16 15.53
C ASN A 196 -4.89 -12.72 14.87
N VAL A 197 -5.52 -13.80 15.36
CA VAL A 197 -6.87 -14.21 14.89
C VAL A 197 -7.90 -13.08 15.08
N LYS A 198 -7.81 -12.36 16.21
CA LYS A 198 -8.60 -11.15 16.49
C LYS A 198 -8.37 -10.07 15.42
N GLN A 199 -7.11 -9.81 15.06
CA GLN A 199 -6.77 -8.83 14.02
C GLN A 199 -7.21 -9.28 12.62
N ALA A 200 -7.17 -10.59 12.32
CA ALA A 200 -7.70 -11.13 11.08
C ALA A 200 -9.21 -10.92 10.98
N LEU A 201 -9.98 -11.24 12.03
CA LEU A 201 -11.43 -10.97 12.07
C LEU A 201 -11.75 -9.47 12.00
N LYS A 202 -11.00 -8.62 12.71
CA LYS A 202 -11.15 -7.16 12.57
C LYS A 202 -10.89 -6.71 11.13
N THR A 203 -9.86 -7.25 10.47
CA THR A 203 -9.57 -6.96 9.06
C THR A 203 -10.68 -7.44 8.14
N ILE A 204 -11.24 -8.65 8.37
CA ILE A 204 -12.41 -9.16 7.64
C ILE A 204 -13.61 -8.23 7.82
N ASN A 205 -13.88 -7.77 9.04
CA ASN A 205 -14.97 -6.84 9.30
C ASN A 205 -14.76 -5.50 8.59
N THR A 206 -13.54 -4.98 8.54
CA THR A 206 -13.23 -3.78 7.74
C THR A 206 -13.43 -4.04 6.24
N ILE A 207 -13.00 -5.19 5.72
CA ILE A 207 -13.26 -5.57 4.31
C ILE A 207 -14.76 -5.65 4.03
N GLN A 208 -15.55 -6.19 4.97
CA GLN A 208 -17.00 -6.28 4.88
C GLN A 208 -17.66 -4.91 4.80
N GLU A 209 -17.30 -4.01 5.70
CA GLU A 209 -17.84 -2.63 5.74
C GLU A 209 -17.47 -1.85 4.48
N GLU A 210 -16.24 -2.05 3.98
CA GLU A 210 -15.74 -1.28 2.85
C GLU A 210 -16.11 -1.84 1.49
N PHE A 211 -15.99 -3.15 1.27
CA PHE A 211 -16.06 -3.75 -0.06
C PHE A 211 -17.24 -4.74 -0.23
N GLY A 212 -17.89 -5.14 0.86
CA GLY A 212 -19.11 -5.94 0.86
C GLY A 212 -18.90 -7.46 0.86
N PRO A 213 -20.02 -8.24 0.77
CA PRO A 213 -20.06 -9.67 1.06
C PRO A 213 -19.07 -10.53 0.26
N MET A 214 -18.94 -10.28 -1.04
CA MET A 214 -18.11 -11.11 -1.92
C MET A 214 -16.63 -11.01 -1.57
N MET A 215 -16.15 -9.80 -1.30
CA MET A 215 -14.78 -9.55 -0.88
C MET A 215 -14.51 -10.15 0.51
N THR A 216 -15.50 -10.11 1.41
CA THR A 216 -15.44 -10.81 2.70
C THR A 216 -15.33 -12.32 2.52
N TYR A 217 -16.12 -12.92 1.62
CA TYR A 217 -16.07 -14.35 1.33
C TYR A 217 -14.70 -14.76 0.78
N LEU A 218 -14.14 -14.02 -0.18
CA LEU A 218 -12.80 -14.28 -0.72
C LEU A 218 -11.72 -14.16 0.36
N ALA A 219 -11.82 -13.15 1.24
CA ALA A 219 -10.89 -12.99 2.37
C ALA A 219 -10.98 -14.16 3.36
N LEU A 220 -12.20 -14.61 3.70
CA LEU A 220 -12.43 -15.78 4.54
C LEU A 220 -11.88 -17.05 3.89
N LYS A 221 -12.15 -17.27 2.60
CA LYS A 221 -11.64 -18.41 1.84
C LYS A 221 -10.11 -18.44 1.82
N PHE A 222 -9.47 -17.30 1.60
CA PHE A 222 -8.01 -17.17 1.65
C PHE A 222 -7.45 -17.53 3.03
N LEU A 223 -8.04 -16.99 4.11
CA LEU A 223 -7.62 -17.27 5.48
C LEU A 223 -7.85 -18.73 5.89
N MET A 224 -8.95 -19.33 5.43
CA MET A 224 -9.33 -20.70 5.76
C MET A 224 -8.58 -21.74 4.92
N ALA A 225 -8.08 -21.39 3.72
CA ALA A 225 -7.34 -22.32 2.86
C ALA A 225 -6.07 -22.88 3.53
N ASP A 226 -5.36 -22.03 4.28
CA ASP A 226 -4.19 -22.45 5.06
C ASP A 226 -4.59 -23.20 6.34
N PHE A 227 -5.77 -22.89 6.89
CA PHE A 227 -6.28 -23.49 8.11
C PHE A 227 -6.74 -24.94 7.90
N ASP A 228 -7.55 -25.20 6.86
CA ASP A 228 -8.08 -26.54 6.57
C ASP A 228 -6.96 -27.52 6.19
N LYS A 229 -5.94 -27.07 5.43
CA LYS A 229 -4.75 -27.89 5.10
C LYS A 229 -3.96 -28.32 6.34
N LYS A 230 -3.95 -27.52 7.40
CA LYS A 230 -3.16 -27.76 8.62
C LYS A 230 -3.93 -28.57 9.68
N ILE A 231 -5.25 -28.41 9.78
CA ILE A 231 -6.09 -29.20 10.71
C ILE A 231 -6.32 -30.64 10.22
N CYS A 232 -6.40 -30.91 8.91
CA CYS A 232 -6.58 -32.28 8.40
C CYS A 232 -5.49 -33.27 8.87
N LYS A 233 -4.37 -32.79 9.44
CA LYS A 233 -3.32 -33.62 10.06
C LYS A 233 -3.60 -34.04 11.51
N TYR A 234 -4.54 -33.42 12.23
CA TYR A 234 -4.73 -33.67 13.66
C TYR A 234 -6.21 -33.90 14.02
N HIS A 235 -6.54 -35.15 14.36
CA HIS A 235 -7.79 -35.48 15.05
C HIS A 235 -7.68 -34.97 16.50
N VAL A 236 -8.17 -33.76 16.79
CA VAL A 236 -8.20 -33.25 18.16
C VAL A 236 -9.35 -33.92 18.91
N ALA A 237 -9.02 -34.96 19.68
CA ALA A 237 -9.90 -35.57 20.66
C ALA A 237 -10.11 -34.60 21.82
N THR A 238 -11.30 -33.99 21.87
CA THR A 238 -11.71 -33.06 22.92
C THR A 238 -12.15 -33.83 24.16
N SER A 239 -11.45 -33.68 25.29
CA SER A 239 -12.10 -33.85 26.59
C SER A 239 -11.73 -32.82 27.66
N GLU A 240 -10.59 -32.11 27.60
CA GLU A 240 -10.24 -31.12 28.65
C GLU A 240 -9.38 -29.93 28.15
N THR A 241 -9.81 -29.20 27.12
CA THR A 241 -8.98 -28.10 26.56
C THR A 241 -9.19 -26.72 27.20
N ASN A 242 -8.04 -26.06 27.46
CA ASN A 242 -7.80 -24.66 27.82
C ASN A 242 -8.77 -23.65 27.15
N ASN A 243 -9.26 -22.68 27.94
CA ASN A 243 -10.23 -21.66 27.52
C ASN A 243 -9.76 -20.81 26.31
N VAL A 244 -8.44 -20.61 26.12
CA VAL A 244 -7.87 -19.90 24.95
C VAL A 244 -8.12 -20.68 23.66
N ILE A 245 -7.91 -22.00 23.69
CA ILE A 245 -8.11 -22.88 22.52
C ILE A 245 -9.60 -22.91 22.15
N ARG A 246 -10.48 -22.97 23.15
CA ARG A 246 -11.94 -22.88 22.94
C ARG A 246 -12.33 -21.58 22.23
N ALA A 247 -11.73 -20.45 22.62
CA ALA A 247 -12.00 -19.16 21.99
C ALA A 247 -11.52 -19.09 20.53
N MET A 248 -10.36 -19.66 20.23
CA MET A 248 -9.84 -19.74 18.85
C MET A 248 -10.70 -20.65 17.98
N VAL A 249 -11.05 -21.85 18.46
CA VAL A 249 -11.93 -22.79 17.74
C VAL A 249 -13.29 -22.17 17.48
N TYR A 250 -13.85 -21.43 18.45
CA TYR A 250 -15.10 -20.69 18.25
C TYR A 250 -14.97 -19.66 17.13
N ALA A 251 -13.92 -18.82 17.15
CA ALA A 251 -13.68 -17.79 16.13
C ALA A 251 -13.54 -18.38 14.71
N LEU A 252 -12.84 -19.50 14.58
CA LEU A 252 -12.68 -20.24 13.32
C LEU A 252 -13.99 -20.88 12.88
N GLY A 253 -14.78 -21.40 13.83
CA GLY A 253 -16.15 -21.85 13.59
C GLY A 253 -17.04 -20.74 13.05
N GLN A 254 -16.92 -19.52 13.58
CA GLN A 254 -17.64 -18.35 13.04
C GLN A 254 -17.20 -18.00 11.61
N MET A 255 -15.89 -18.04 11.31
CA MET A 255 -15.40 -17.82 9.93
C MET A 255 -16.02 -18.82 8.94
N LYS A 256 -16.01 -20.11 9.28
CA LYS A 256 -16.59 -21.17 8.45
C LYS A 256 -18.10 -21.03 8.31
N ALA A 257 -18.81 -20.75 9.40
CA ALA A 257 -20.25 -20.53 9.39
C ALA A 257 -20.63 -19.31 8.52
N ALA A 258 -19.83 -18.24 8.55
CA ALA A 258 -20.04 -17.07 7.70
C ALA A 258 -19.86 -17.41 6.21
N MET A 259 -18.88 -18.24 5.85
CA MET A 259 -18.72 -18.72 4.47
C MET A 259 -19.93 -19.53 4.01
N SER A 260 -20.40 -20.48 4.83
CA SER A 260 -21.58 -21.29 4.50
C SER A 260 -22.85 -20.43 4.38
N SER A 261 -23.02 -19.43 5.26
CA SER A 261 -24.13 -18.48 5.19
C SER A 261 -24.09 -17.65 3.90
N PHE A 262 -22.90 -17.23 3.45
CA PHE A 262 -22.75 -16.54 2.17
C PHE A 262 -23.15 -17.44 1.00
N GLU A 263 -22.64 -18.68 0.96
CA GLU A 263 -22.89 -19.64 -0.11
C GLU A 263 -24.38 -20.01 -0.25
N GLU A 264 -25.10 -20.14 0.86
CA GLU A 264 -26.54 -20.43 0.87
C GLU A 264 -27.37 -19.23 0.37
N THR A 265 -27.08 -18.03 0.89
CA THR A 265 -27.75 -16.80 0.44
C THR A 265 -27.49 -16.54 -1.04
N HIS A 266 -26.23 -16.68 -1.48
CA HIS A 266 -25.83 -16.46 -2.87
C HIS A 266 -26.53 -17.43 -3.83
N ARG A 267 -26.56 -18.73 -3.52
CA ARG A 267 -27.30 -19.73 -4.30
C ARG A 267 -28.79 -19.39 -4.38
N THR A 268 -29.39 -18.93 -3.30
CA THR A 268 -30.80 -18.53 -3.28
C THR A 268 -31.05 -17.36 -4.23
N ILE A 269 -30.28 -16.28 -4.12
CA ILE A 269 -30.43 -15.07 -4.96
C ILE A 269 -30.18 -15.40 -6.44
N THR A 270 -29.08 -16.09 -6.75
CA THR A 270 -28.71 -16.41 -8.14
C THR A 270 -29.64 -17.42 -8.80
N SER A 271 -30.34 -18.27 -8.01
CA SER A 271 -31.39 -19.15 -8.52
C SER A 271 -32.68 -18.40 -8.92
N GLN A 272 -32.94 -17.26 -8.29
CA GLN A 272 -34.14 -16.43 -8.54
C GLN A 272 -33.97 -15.44 -9.68
N LEU A 273 -32.78 -15.33 -10.27
CA LEU A 273 -32.51 -14.42 -11.38
C LEU A 273 -33.29 -14.85 -12.63
N SER A 274 -34.11 -13.93 -13.14
CA SER A 274 -34.88 -14.12 -14.38
C SER A 274 -34.01 -14.16 -15.64
N TRP A 275 -32.82 -13.56 -15.57
CA TRP A 275 -31.87 -13.49 -16.67
C TRP A 275 -30.45 -13.81 -16.20
N LYS A 276 -29.73 -14.57 -17.01
CA LYS A 276 -28.30 -14.89 -16.86
C LYS A 276 -27.60 -14.69 -18.21
N PRO A 277 -26.30 -14.36 -18.22
CA PRO A 277 -25.55 -14.26 -19.46
C PRO A 277 -25.60 -15.57 -20.26
N PRO A 278 -25.72 -15.52 -21.60
CA PRO A 278 -25.74 -16.71 -22.43
C PRO A 278 -24.49 -17.58 -22.21
N GLY A 279 -24.67 -18.89 -22.02
CA GLY A 279 -23.57 -19.84 -21.82
C GLY A 279 -22.89 -19.77 -20.44
N TYR A 280 -23.38 -18.91 -19.54
CA TYR A 280 -22.85 -18.82 -18.18
C TYR A 280 -23.30 -19.99 -17.31
N VAL A 281 -22.34 -20.70 -16.75
CA VAL A 281 -22.55 -21.71 -15.70
C VAL A 281 -21.76 -21.26 -14.48
N SER A 282 -22.46 -20.99 -13.37
CA SER A 282 -21.79 -20.62 -12.13
C SER A 282 -21.08 -21.85 -11.55
N LYS A 283 -19.76 -21.91 -11.71
CA LYS A 283 -18.85 -22.86 -11.03
C LYS A 283 -18.14 -22.20 -9.84
N PHE A 284 -18.69 -21.09 -9.33
CA PHE A 284 -17.98 -20.21 -8.40
C PHE A 284 -17.56 -20.91 -7.08
N PHE A 285 -18.35 -21.89 -6.64
CA PHE A 285 -18.14 -22.64 -5.40
C PHE A 285 -17.56 -24.04 -5.60
N ASP A 286 -17.35 -24.48 -6.84
CA ASP A 286 -16.74 -25.79 -7.09
C ASP A 286 -15.22 -25.68 -6.93
N ASN A 287 -14.63 -26.55 -6.12
CA ASN A 287 -13.17 -26.63 -5.85
C ASN A 287 -12.32 -27.01 -7.08
N SER A 288 -12.92 -27.00 -8.28
CA SER A 288 -12.25 -27.19 -9.55
C SER A 288 -11.90 -25.79 -10.06
N GLU A 289 -10.63 -25.40 -10.00
CA GLU A 289 -10.19 -24.26 -10.80
C GLU A 289 -10.64 -24.50 -12.25
N VAL A 290 -11.42 -23.54 -12.75
CA VAL A 290 -11.77 -23.17 -14.14
C VAL A 290 -13.28 -22.92 -14.21
N ILE A 291 -13.66 -21.63 -14.15
CA ILE A 291 -14.93 -21.18 -14.72
C ILE A 291 -14.80 -21.36 -16.23
N GLU A 292 -15.20 -22.52 -16.75
CA GLU A 292 -15.32 -22.71 -18.19
C GLU A 292 -16.59 -22.00 -18.66
N VAL A 293 -16.41 -20.84 -19.28
CA VAL A 293 -17.41 -20.36 -20.22
C VAL A 293 -17.24 -21.21 -21.48
N ASN A 294 -18.16 -22.14 -21.72
CA ASN A 294 -18.18 -22.93 -22.94
C ASN A 294 -18.70 -22.02 -24.07
N ILE A 295 -17.82 -21.14 -24.57
CA ILE A 295 -18.09 -20.32 -25.75
C ILE A 295 -17.92 -21.24 -26.96
N SER A 296 -18.87 -22.14 -27.19
CA SER A 296 -19.01 -22.79 -28.49
C SER A 296 -19.38 -21.70 -29.50
N GLU A 297 -18.41 -21.29 -30.30
CA GLU A 297 -18.56 -20.62 -31.59
C GLU A 297 -19.65 -19.54 -31.65
N ASN A 298 -19.48 -18.49 -30.85
CA ASN A 298 -19.75 -17.12 -31.28
C ASN A 298 -18.65 -16.23 -30.70
N VAL A 299 -17.42 -16.58 -31.09
CA VAL A 299 -16.30 -15.65 -31.09
C VAL A 299 -16.76 -14.46 -31.94
N ILE A 300 -17.07 -13.33 -31.31
CA ILE A 300 -16.99 -12.05 -32.02
C ILE A 300 -15.53 -11.97 -32.47
N PRO A 301 -15.24 -12.09 -33.78
CA PRO A 301 -13.85 -12.17 -34.24
C PRO A 301 -13.11 -10.92 -33.78
N ARG A 302 -11.88 -11.09 -33.32
CA ARG A 302 -10.91 -10.00 -33.24
C ARG A 302 -10.67 -9.47 -34.67
N GLN A 303 -11.55 -8.60 -35.13
CA GLN A 303 -11.30 -7.75 -36.27
C GLN A 303 -10.97 -6.37 -35.72
N ASN A 304 -9.74 -5.95 -36.00
CA ASN A 304 -9.29 -4.57 -35.86
C ASN A 304 -10.39 -3.63 -36.41
N ASN A 305 -10.76 -2.62 -35.62
CA ASN A 305 -11.65 -1.50 -35.97
C ASN A 305 -13.18 -1.64 -35.79
N ARG A 306 -13.72 -2.32 -34.77
CA ARG A 306 -15.10 -2.02 -34.34
C ARG A 306 -15.26 -1.92 -32.82
N VAL A 307 -15.69 -0.73 -32.41
CA VAL A 307 -16.33 -0.38 -31.13
C VAL A 307 -17.22 -1.53 -30.65
N GLU A 308 -17.07 -1.96 -29.39
CA GLU A 308 -17.99 -2.92 -28.77
C GLU A 308 -19.44 -2.48 -29.03
N PRO A 309 -20.36 -3.40 -29.39
CA PRO A 309 -21.74 -3.03 -29.66
C PRO A 309 -22.31 -2.30 -28.44
N VAL A 310 -22.76 -1.07 -28.65
CA VAL A 310 -23.40 -0.26 -27.60
C VAL A 310 -24.62 -1.02 -27.10
N LEU A 311 -24.51 -1.56 -25.89
CA LEU A 311 -25.60 -2.30 -25.25
C LEU A 311 -26.82 -1.39 -25.13
N SER A 312 -28.01 -1.93 -25.44
CA SER A 312 -29.26 -1.21 -25.15
C SER A 312 -29.40 -0.97 -23.65
N ARG A 313 -30.17 0.05 -23.26
CA ARG A 313 -30.40 0.38 -21.84
C ARG A 313 -30.96 -0.82 -21.05
N GLU A 314 -31.82 -1.61 -21.67
CA GLU A 314 -32.38 -2.83 -21.07
C GLU A 314 -31.32 -3.89 -20.83
N GLN A 315 -30.43 -4.11 -21.81
CA GLN A 315 -29.29 -5.02 -21.64
C GLN A 315 -28.33 -4.53 -20.55
N MET A 316 -28.01 -3.23 -20.50
CA MET A 316 -27.16 -2.66 -19.45
C MET A 316 -27.75 -2.88 -18.05
N VAL A 317 -29.07 -2.72 -17.89
CA VAL A 317 -29.75 -2.98 -16.63
C VAL A 317 -29.69 -4.46 -16.28
N ALA A 318 -29.97 -5.36 -17.23
CA ALA A 318 -29.90 -6.81 -17.00
C ALA A 318 -28.49 -7.26 -16.59
N TRP A 319 -27.46 -6.75 -17.27
CA TRP A 319 -26.06 -6.97 -16.90
C TRP A 319 -25.73 -6.45 -15.50
N GLY A 320 -26.16 -5.23 -15.16
CA GLY A 320 -25.93 -4.65 -13.84
C GLY A 320 -26.63 -5.44 -12.72
N THR A 321 -27.88 -5.87 -12.94
CA THR A 321 -28.64 -6.68 -11.99
C THR A 321 -27.99 -8.05 -11.78
N TRP A 322 -27.61 -8.73 -12.86
CA TRP A 322 -26.90 -10.01 -12.77
C TRP A 322 -25.55 -9.83 -12.06
N LEU A 323 -24.77 -8.81 -12.43
CA LEU A 323 -23.44 -8.57 -11.87
C LEU A 323 -23.49 -8.34 -10.35
N LYS A 324 -24.44 -7.55 -9.86
CA LYS A 324 -24.62 -7.32 -8.42
C LYS A 324 -25.11 -8.57 -7.68
N ALA A 325 -25.87 -9.43 -8.33
CA ALA A 325 -26.35 -10.67 -7.74
C ALA A 325 -25.25 -11.74 -7.68
N GLU A 326 -24.48 -11.89 -8.77
CA GLU A 326 -23.36 -12.85 -8.86
C GLU A 326 -22.16 -12.39 -8.02
N PHE A 327 -21.90 -11.08 -7.98
CA PHE A 327 -20.83 -10.47 -7.21
C PHE A 327 -21.41 -9.43 -6.25
N PRO A 328 -21.95 -9.83 -5.09
CA PRO A 328 -22.49 -8.88 -4.13
C PRO A 328 -21.38 -8.03 -3.51
N TYR A 329 -21.36 -6.74 -3.86
CA TYR A 329 -20.34 -5.77 -3.43
C TYR A 329 -20.94 -4.48 -2.86
N SER A 330 -20.13 -3.69 -2.15
CA SER A 330 -20.53 -2.40 -1.57
C SER A 330 -20.61 -1.28 -2.61
N ASP A 331 -21.19 -0.12 -2.24
CA ASP A 331 -21.17 1.07 -3.12
C ASP A 331 -19.73 1.58 -3.36
N LYS A 332 -18.82 1.46 -2.37
CA LYS A 332 -17.39 1.79 -2.56
C LYS A 332 -16.78 0.95 -3.69
N MET A 333 -17.06 -0.36 -3.68
CA MET A 333 -16.58 -1.27 -4.72
C MET A 333 -17.26 -0.99 -6.07
N GLU A 334 -18.56 -0.67 -6.06
CA GLU A 334 -19.28 -0.22 -7.27
C GLU A 334 -18.62 1.03 -7.89
N LYS A 335 -18.25 2.02 -7.07
CA LYS A 335 -17.52 3.20 -7.54
C LYS A 335 -16.14 2.86 -8.09
N LEU A 336 -15.40 1.95 -7.44
CA LEU A 336 -14.11 1.48 -7.92
C LEU A 336 -14.23 0.80 -9.30
N LEU A 337 -15.17 -0.12 -9.45
CA LEU A 337 -15.43 -0.80 -10.72
C LEU A 337 -15.91 0.16 -11.81
N PHE A 338 -16.69 1.17 -11.44
CA PHE A 338 -17.13 2.21 -12.37
C PHE A 338 -15.96 3.05 -12.89
N VAL A 339 -15.04 3.50 -12.02
CA VAL A 339 -13.89 4.30 -12.47
C VAL A 339 -12.93 3.47 -13.31
N LEU A 340 -12.64 2.22 -12.91
CA LEU A 340 -11.77 1.34 -13.67
C LEU A 340 -12.36 1.01 -15.05
N GLY A 341 -13.64 0.62 -15.09
CA GLY A 341 -14.33 0.26 -16.34
C GLY A 341 -14.44 1.44 -17.30
N ASN A 342 -14.92 2.60 -16.83
CA ASN A 342 -15.09 3.77 -17.70
C ASN A 342 -13.79 4.37 -18.19
N SER A 343 -12.78 4.47 -17.32
CA SER A 343 -11.47 4.97 -17.73
C SER A 343 -10.83 4.02 -18.73
N LYS A 344 -10.93 2.71 -18.51
CA LYS A 344 -10.46 1.72 -19.48
C LYS A 344 -11.10 1.92 -20.85
N THR A 345 -12.43 1.97 -20.93
CA THR A 345 -13.12 2.17 -22.22
C THR A 345 -12.64 3.45 -22.92
N ARG A 346 -12.45 4.55 -22.18
CA ARG A 346 -11.96 5.82 -22.75
C ARG A 346 -10.53 5.72 -23.25
N ILE A 347 -9.63 5.17 -22.45
CA ILE A 347 -8.20 5.05 -22.78
C ILE A 347 -8.00 4.13 -23.99
N GLU A 348 -8.72 3.01 -24.05
CA GLU A 348 -8.67 2.09 -25.19
C GLU A 348 -9.29 2.70 -26.46
N LEU A 349 -10.32 3.55 -26.32
CA LEU A 349 -10.89 4.32 -27.46
C LEU A 349 -9.91 5.35 -28.01
N ASP A 350 -9.05 5.92 -27.17
CA ASP A 350 -7.97 6.83 -27.57
C ASP A 350 -6.77 6.07 -28.20
N GLY A 351 -6.82 4.74 -28.26
CA GLY A 351 -5.78 3.88 -28.84
C GLY A 351 -4.58 3.65 -27.92
N GLU A 352 -4.72 3.92 -26.62
CA GLU A 352 -3.68 3.67 -25.61
C GLU A 352 -3.96 2.37 -24.82
N ASP A 353 -2.89 1.72 -24.37
CA ASP A 353 -3.00 0.57 -23.47
C ASP A 353 -3.48 1.03 -22.09
N PHE A 354 -4.52 0.41 -21.57
CA PHE A 354 -4.99 0.66 -20.21
C PHE A 354 -3.95 0.21 -19.18
N CYS A 355 -3.60 1.08 -18.23
CA CYS A 355 -2.73 0.78 -17.10
C CYS A 355 -3.20 1.54 -15.85
N ALA A 356 -3.53 0.79 -14.78
CA ALA A 356 -4.08 1.31 -13.54
C ALA A 356 -3.27 0.91 -12.31
N LEU A 357 -3.13 1.86 -11.37
CA LEU A 357 -2.62 1.64 -10.02
C LEU A 357 -3.72 1.92 -9.00
N VAL A 358 -4.11 0.92 -8.22
CA VAL A 358 -5.10 1.02 -7.15
C VAL A 358 -4.39 0.93 -5.81
N LEU A 359 -4.55 1.95 -4.97
CA LEU A 359 -3.87 2.09 -3.69
C LEU A 359 -4.86 1.86 -2.54
N THR A 360 -4.50 0.94 -1.65
CA THR A 360 -5.33 0.48 -0.52
C THR A 360 -4.57 0.59 0.80
N LYS A 361 -5.28 0.68 1.93
CA LYS A 361 -4.65 0.77 3.25
C LYS A 361 -4.17 -0.57 3.84
N SER A 362 -4.71 -1.71 3.38
CA SER A 362 -4.42 -3.03 3.95
C SER A 362 -3.83 -3.98 2.92
N ARG A 363 -2.84 -4.77 3.33
CA ARG A 363 -2.23 -5.83 2.51
C ARG A 363 -3.23 -6.90 2.10
N MET A 364 -4.12 -7.28 3.02
CA MET A 364 -5.17 -8.25 2.73
C MET A 364 -6.18 -7.69 1.74
N MET A 365 -6.57 -6.41 1.88
CA MET A 365 -7.44 -5.75 0.89
C MET A 365 -6.79 -5.73 -0.49
N SER A 366 -5.51 -5.39 -0.57
CA SER A 366 -4.75 -5.38 -1.83
C SER A 366 -4.75 -6.75 -2.52
N LEU A 367 -4.46 -7.82 -1.79
CA LEU A 367 -4.49 -9.19 -2.30
C LEU A 367 -5.89 -9.61 -2.77
N ILE A 368 -6.89 -9.48 -1.90
CA ILE A 368 -8.25 -9.95 -2.17
C ILE A 368 -8.91 -9.13 -3.29
N LEU A 369 -8.61 -7.84 -3.39
CA LEU A 369 -9.09 -6.99 -4.48
C LEU A 369 -8.49 -7.41 -5.83
N ALA A 370 -7.20 -7.74 -5.87
CA ALA A 370 -6.60 -8.27 -7.10
C ALA A 370 -7.26 -9.59 -7.52
N GLU A 371 -7.50 -10.51 -6.57
CA GLU A 371 -8.18 -11.78 -6.86
C GLU A 371 -9.62 -11.57 -7.33
N PHE A 372 -10.36 -10.65 -6.71
CA PHE A 372 -11.70 -10.28 -7.14
C PHE A 372 -11.71 -9.72 -8.57
N LEU A 373 -10.77 -8.83 -8.92
CA LEU A 373 -10.69 -8.27 -10.27
C LEU A 373 -10.40 -9.35 -11.31
N ASN A 374 -9.53 -10.32 -11.00
CA ASN A 374 -9.25 -11.46 -11.87
C ASN A 374 -10.44 -12.42 -11.99
N LEU A 375 -11.21 -12.58 -10.92
CA LEU A 375 -12.47 -13.32 -10.95
C LEU A 375 -13.51 -12.62 -11.85
N LEU A 376 -13.65 -11.31 -11.70
CA LEU A 376 -14.55 -10.50 -12.52
C LEU A 376 -14.14 -10.54 -14.00
N ALA A 377 -12.84 -10.53 -14.29
CA ALA A 377 -12.33 -10.65 -15.66
C ALA A 377 -12.56 -12.02 -16.29
N ARG A 378 -12.67 -13.09 -15.49
CA ARG A 378 -13.08 -14.43 -15.95
C ARG A 378 -14.59 -14.53 -16.19
N SER A 379 -15.38 -13.56 -15.71
CA SER A 379 -16.81 -13.51 -15.92
C SER A 379 -17.16 -12.95 -17.30
N PRO A 380 -18.37 -13.22 -17.83
CA PRO A 380 -18.81 -12.67 -19.11
C PRO A 380 -19.15 -11.17 -19.04
N ALA A 381 -18.94 -10.50 -17.89
CA ALA A 381 -19.29 -9.09 -17.71
C ALA A 381 -18.57 -8.18 -18.73
N PRO A 382 -19.30 -7.30 -19.43
CA PRO A 382 -18.71 -6.39 -20.40
C PRO A 382 -17.74 -5.42 -19.72
N ASN A 383 -16.75 -4.90 -20.46
CA ASN A 383 -15.71 -3.98 -19.99
C ASN A 383 -14.70 -4.53 -18.95
N TYR A 384 -14.93 -5.69 -18.32
CA TYR A 384 -14.03 -6.22 -17.29
C TYR A 384 -13.12 -7.36 -17.75
N GLY A 385 -13.42 -8.02 -18.88
CA GLY A 385 -12.72 -9.23 -19.34
C GLY A 385 -11.21 -9.10 -19.62
N THR A 386 -10.70 -7.89 -19.85
CA THR A 386 -9.25 -7.66 -20.05
C THR A 386 -8.55 -7.09 -18.81
N LEU A 387 -9.25 -6.95 -17.68
CA LEU A 387 -8.61 -6.58 -16.42
C LEU A 387 -7.78 -7.77 -15.92
N LYS A 388 -6.47 -7.57 -15.82
CA LYS A 388 -5.53 -8.51 -15.23
C LYS A 388 -4.90 -7.80 -14.06
N ALA A 389 -5.20 -8.28 -12.86
CA ALA A 389 -4.76 -7.66 -11.63
C ALA A 389 -3.68 -8.50 -10.93
N LYS A 390 -2.65 -7.83 -10.41
CA LYS A 390 -1.73 -8.42 -9.42
C LYS A 390 -1.57 -7.48 -8.23
N HIS A 391 -1.38 -8.07 -7.06
CA HIS A 391 -1.14 -7.32 -5.83
C HIS A 391 0.37 -7.09 -5.64
N CYS A 392 0.74 -5.98 -5.01
CA CYS A 392 2.11 -5.67 -4.64
C CYS A 392 2.10 -5.04 -3.23
N ILE A 393 2.88 -5.58 -2.29
CA ILE A 393 3.03 -5.09 -0.91
C ILE A 393 4.51 -4.99 -0.50
N SER A 394 4.85 -4.14 0.47
CA SER A 394 6.26 -4.00 0.89
C SER A 394 6.84 -5.31 1.47
N ALA A 395 8.03 -5.69 0.99
CA ALA A 395 8.76 -6.87 1.45
C ALA A 395 9.26 -6.77 2.90
N ASN A 396 9.35 -5.56 3.44
CA ASN A 396 9.75 -5.34 4.82
C ASN A 396 8.54 -5.49 5.76
N SER A 397 8.37 -6.67 6.36
CA SER A 397 7.51 -6.81 7.54
C SER A 397 7.89 -7.95 8.44
N GLN A 398 8.11 -7.63 9.71
CA GLN A 398 7.98 -8.57 10.80
C GLN A 398 6.48 -8.87 11.02
N GLY A 399 6.06 -10.12 10.80
CA GLY A 399 4.87 -10.71 11.43
C GLY A 399 3.46 -10.31 10.96
N LYS A 400 3.16 -10.20 9.65
CA LYS A 400 1.76 -10.03 9.16
C LYS A 400 1.30 -11.18 8.25
N THR A 401 -0.02 -11.39 8.17
CA THR A 401 -0.72 -12.48 7.46
C THR A 401 -0.46 -12.56 5.95
N VAL A 402 -0.15 -11.44 5.30
CA VAL A 402 0.21 -11.39 3.88
C VAL A 402 1.63 -10.83 3.77
N GLN A 403 2.51 -11.64 3.19
CA GLN A 403 3.93 -11.35 3.00
C GLN A 403 4.28 -11.47 1.52
N MET A 404 5.31 -10.74 1.11
CA MET A 404 5.89 -10.83 -0.21
C MET A 404 7.40 -10.73 -0.04
N SER A 405 8.14 -11.65 -0.63
CA SER A 405 9.59 -11.57 -0.67
C SER A 405 10.04 -10.43 -1.59
N GLN A 406 11.27 -9.93 -1.39
CA GLN A 406 11.83 -8.91 -2.28
C GLN A 406 11.99 -9.43 -3.72
N SER A 407 12.25 -10.72 -3.90
CA SER A 407 12.27 -11.38 -5.22
C SER A 407 10.91 -11.37 -5.88
N GLU A 408 9.84 -11.75 -5.18
CA GLU A 408 8.47 -11.73 -5.72
C GLU A 408 8.05 -10.30 -6.06
N GLN A 409 8.40 -9.33 -5.22
CA GLN A 409 8.16 -7.92 -5.50
C GLN A 409 8.78 -7.48 -6.81
N THR A 410 10.04 -7.85 -7.02
CA THR A 410 10.78 -7.49 -8.23
C THR A 410 10.13 -8.10 -9.47
N VAL A 411 9.68 -9.36 -9.38
CA VAL A 411 8.97 -10.05 -10.48
C VAL A 411 7.65 -9.37 -10.82
N VAL A 412 6.83 -9.06 -9.82
CA VAL A 412 5.53 -8.37 -10.05
C VAL A 412 5.76 -6.99 -10.69
N LEU A 413 6.80 -6.27 -10.27
CA LEU A 413 7.13 -4.96 -10.85
C LEU A 413 7.63 -5.07 -12.29
N SER A 414 8.47 -6.06 -12.62
CA SER A 414 8.90 -6.29 -14.00
C SER A 414 7.72 -6.67 -14.89
N GLU A 415 6.86 -7.58 -14.45
CA GLU A 415 5.67 -7.99 -15.19
C GLU A 415 4.70 -6.84 -15.45
N PHE A 416 4.60 -5.88 -14.51
CA PHE A 416 3.79 -4.69 -14.71
C PHE A 416 4.40 -3.75 -15.75
N LYS A 417 5.72 -3.55 -15.72
CA LYS A 417 6.42 -2.75 -16.73
C LYS A 417 6.24 -3.35 -18.12
N ASP A 418 6.31 -4.66 -18.23
CA ASP A 418 6.23 -5.43 -19.47
C ASP A 418 4.78 -5.61 -19.99
N ASN A 419 3.77 -4.97 -19.39
CA ASN A 419 2.36 -5.08 -19.79
C ASN A 419 1.75 -6.50 -19.67
N ASN A 420 2.32 -7.38 -18.84
CA ASN A 420 1.75 -8.72 -18.63
C ASN A 420 0.39 -8.67 -17.91
N PHE A 421 0.20 -7.64 -17.09
CA PHE A 421 -1.05 -7.31 -16.43
C PHE A 421 -1.21 -5.78 -16.37
N ASN A 422 -2.46 -5.30 -16.29
CA ASN A 422 -2.78 -3.88 -16.46
C ASN A 422 -3.34 -3.21 -15.20
N VAL A 423 -3.59 -3.95 -14.11
CA VAL A 423 -4.02 -3.38 -12.84
C VAL A 423 -3.07 -3.81 -11.72
N MET A 424 -2.33 -2.88 -11.15
CA MET A 424 -1.58 -3.12 -9.93
C MET A 424 -2.40 -2.68 -8.73
N VAL A 425 -2.59 -3.57 -7.76
CA VAL A 425 -3.21 -3.23 -6.48
C VAL A 425 -2.13 -3.19 -5.40
N ALA A 426 -1.82 -2.02 -4.87
CA ALA A 426 -0.75 -1.84 -3.89
C ALA A 426 -1.21 -1.23 -2.57
N THR A 427 -0.38 -1.34 -1.54
CA THR A 427 -0.60 -0.61 -0.28
C THR A 427 -0.05 0.81 -0.35
N ASN A 428 -0.61 1.75 0.42
CA ASN A 428 -0.12 3.15 0.46
C ASN A 428 1.39 3.27 0.80
N VAL A 429 1.96 2.34 1.57
CA VAL A 429 3.41 2.30 1.89
C VAL A 429 4.27 2.10 0.63
N LEU A 430 3.72 1.51 -0.42
CA LEU A 430 4.38 1.35 -1.70
C LEU A 430 4.18 2.54 -2.65
N GLU A 431 3.49 3.60 -2.24
CA GLU A 431 3.48 4.84 -3.03
C GLU A 431 4.91 5.39 -3.21
N GLU A 432 5.75 5.13 -2.20
CA GLU A 432 7.16 5.48 -2.11
C GLU A 432 8.05 4.41 -2.75
N GLY A 433 9.04 4.83 -3.55
CA GLY A 433 10.10 3.95 -4.04
C GLY A 433 9.68 2.86 -5.05
N LEU A 434 8.40 2.75 -5.41
CA LEU A 434 7.98 1.89 -6.52
C LEU A 434 8.45 2.49 -7.85
N ASP A 435 9.43 1.86 -8.50
CA ASP A 435 9.74 2.13 -9.90
C ASP A 435 8.70 1.46 -10.80
N VAL A 436 7.53 2.09 -10.91
CA VAL A 436 6.41 1.65 -11.74
C VAL A 436 6.31 2.45 -13.03
N ARG A 437 5.84 1.81 -14.10
CA ARG A 437 5.49 2.48 -15.36
C ARG A 437 4.48 3.61 -15.14
N ARG A 438 4.44 4.55 -16.08
CA ARG A 438 3.40 5.60 -16.11
C ARG A 438 2.04 4.94 -16.20
N CYS A 439 1.14 5.29 -15.29
CA CYS A 439 -0.23 4.80 -15.27
C CYS A 439 -1.16 5.83 -15.88
N ASN A 440 -2.17 5.36 -16.62
CA ASN A 440 -3.27 6.17 -17.13
C ASN A 440 -4.32 6.40 -16.04
N VAL A 441 -4.42 5.49 -15.06
CA VAL A 441 -5.32 5.64 -13.92
C VAL A 441 -4.56 5.39 -12.62
N VAL A 442 -4.70 6.30 -11.67
CA VAL A 442 -4.32 6.06 -10.27
C VAL A 442 -5.56 6.28 -9.41
N CYS A 443 -5.89 5.29 -8.59
CA CYS A 443 -7.10 5.30 -7.78
C CYS A 443 -6.77 5.00 -6.31
N LYS A 444 -6.95 5.98 -5.43
CA LYS A 444 -6.88 5.77 -3.99
C LYS A 444 -8.24 5.33 -3.46
N THR A 445 -8.29 4.19 -2.79
CA THR A 445 -9.55 3.69 -2.21
C THR A 445 -9.97 4.45 -0.97
N ASP A 446 -9.11 5.31 -0.43
CA ASP A 446 -9.34 6.03 0.81
C ASP A 446 -8.90 7.50 0.66
N PRO A 447 -9.47 8.43 1.45
CA PRO A 447 -9.07 9.84 1.44
C PRO A 447 -7.57 10.02 1.71
N VAL A 448 -7.00 11.05 1.10
CA VAL A 448 -5.59 11.37 1.30
C VAL A 448 -5.43 12.25 2.54
N THR A 449 -4.64 11.78 3.50
CA THR A 449 -4.41 12.46 4.78
C THR A 449 -3.12 13.28 4.81
N GLU A 450 -2.16 12.95 3.94
CA GLU A 450 -0.82 13.52 3.97
C GLU A 450 -0.44 14.13 2.62
N PHE A 451 0.19 15.31 2.66
CA PHE A 451 0.65 16.03 1.48
C PHE A 451 1.60 15.18 0.61
N ARG A 452 2.52 14.45 1.25
CA ARG A 452 3.51 13.63 0.55
C ARG A 452 2.87 12.50 -0.24
N SER A 453 1.99 11.74 0.43
CA SER A 453 1.18 10.70 -0.19
C SER A 453 0.36 11.25 -1.36
N TYR A 454 -0.22 12.46 -1.22
CA TYR A 454 -0.93 13.14 -2.32
C TYR A 454 -0.02 13.39 -3.54
N VAL A 455 1.15 14.00 -3.35
CA VAL A 455 2.08 14.33 -4.44
C VAL A 455 2.64 13.08 -5.12
N GLN A 456 3.05 12.07 -4.33
CA GLN A 456 3.66 10.85 -4.86
C GLN A 456 2.67 10.01 -5.64
N SER A 457 1.48 9.77 -5.08
CA SER A 457 0.43 8.98 -5.76
C SER A 457 -0.09 9.69 -7.03
N LYS A 458 -0.34 11.01 -6.96
CA LYS A 458 -0.67 11.80 -8.15
C LYS A 458 0.44 11.77 -9.19
N GLY A 459 1.70 11.80 -8.75
CA GLY A 459 2.88 11.64 -9.60
C GLY A 459 3.00 10.28 -10.31
N ARG A 460 2.18 9.28 -9.99
CA ARG A 460 2.12 8.02 -10.75
C ARG A 460 1.16 8.10 -11.94
N ALA A 461 0.20 9.03 -11.93
CA ALA A 461 -0.68 9.35 -13.05
C ALA A 461 0.05 10.32 -14.00
N ARG A 462 0.90 9.78 -14.88
CA ARG A 462 1.77 10.58 -15.78
C ARG A 462 1.63 10.22 -17.25
N SER A 463 0.75 9.31 -17.62
CA SER A 463 0.40 9.08 -19.03
C SER A 463 -0.38 10.29 -19.57
N LYS A 464 -0.42 10.43 -20.90
CA LYS A 464 -1.30 11.42 -21.53
C LYS A 464 -2.75 11.11 -21.14
N ASN A 465 -3.54 12.15 -20.89
CA ASN A 465 -4.93 12.03 -20.45
C ASN A 465 -5.12 11.04 -19.28
N SER A 466 -4.33 11.22 -18.21
CA SER A 466 -4.42 10.33 -17.04
C SER A 466 -5.46 10.82 -16.02
N TYR A 467 -5.96 9.90 -15.22
CA TYR A 467 -6.96 10.15 -14.21
C TYR A 467 -6.41 9.85 -12.81
N TYR A 468 -6.65 10.76 -11.87
CA TYR A 468 -6.34 10.56 -10.46
C TYR A 468 -7.65 10.59 -9.64
N PHE A 469 -8.08 9.41 -9.20
CA PHE A 469 -9.32 9.22 -8.45
C PHE A 469 -9.05 9.05 -6.96
N ILE A 470 -9.86 9.69 -6.14
CA ILE A 470 -9.86 9.51 -4.68
C ILE A 470 -11.27 9.11 -4.26
N LEU A 471 -11.43 7.88 -3.79
CA LEU A 471 -12.69 7.42 -3.23
C LEU A 471 -12.83 7.98 -1.82
N CYS A 472 -14.00 8.54 -1.53
CA CYS A 472 -14.27 9.16 -0.25
C CYS A 472 -15.73 8.93 0.15
N ARG A 473 -16.00 8.83 1.44
CA ARG A 473 -17.37 8.72 1.94
C ARG A 473 -18.13 10.00 1.62
N SER A 474 -19.41 9.87 1.28
CA SER A 474 -20.25 10.99 0.87
C SER A 474 -20.30 12.12 1.91
N GLU A 475 -20.24 11.77 3.19
CA GLU A 475 -20.21 12.70 4.32
C GLU A 475 -18.86 13.44 4.49
N GLU A 476 -17.77 12.86 3.97
CA GLU A 476 -16.40 13.38 4.11
C GLU A 476 -15.93 14.20 2.91
N VAL A 477 -16.71 14.23 1.82
CA VAL A 477 -16.33 14.90 0.55
C VAL A 477 -15.88 16.34 0.76
N ASN A 478 -16.60 17.11 1.56
CA ASN A 478 -16.27 18.51 1.83
C ASN A 478 -14.92 18.65 2.57
N ARG A 479 -14.67 17.78 3.55
CA ARG A 479 -13.40 17.76 4.30
C ARG A 479 -12.25 17.39 3.37
N THR A 480 -12.38 16.29 2.64
CA THR A 480 -11.36 15.82 1.69
C THR A 480 -11.10 16.84 0.58
N SER A 481 -12.13 17.49 0.06
CA SER A 481 -11.97 18.55 -0.95
C SER A 481 -11.21 19.76 -0.40
N GLY A 482 -11.46 20.13 0.87
CA GLY A 482 -10.71 21.18 1.56
C GLY A 482 -9.24 20.82 1.76
N GLU A 483 -8.97 19.59 2.18
CA GLU A 483 -7.59 19.06 2.36
C GLU A 483 -6.83 19.02 1.03
N ILE A 484 -7.45 18.52 -0.04
CA ILE A 484 -6.84 18.51 -1.38
C ILE A 484 -6.57 19.94 -1.87
N ALA A 485 -7.51 20.87 -1.70
CA ALA A 485 -7.29 22.27 -2.05
C ALA A 485 -6.13 22.89 -1.26
N ASN A 486 -5.97 22.51 0.02
CA ASN A 486 -4.83 22.90 0.83
C ASN A 486 -3.51 22.30 0.31
N PHE A 487 -3.48 21.00 -0.02
CA PHE A 487 -2.31 20.37 -0.63
C PHE A 487 -1.91 21.03 -1.95
N GLN A 488 -2.88 21.37 -2.81
CA GLN A 488 -2.61 22.11 -4.04
C GLN A 488 -2.02 23.51 -3.78
N ARG A 489 -2.45 24.20 -2.72
CA ARG A 489 -1.87 25.49 -2.31
C ARG A 489 -0.43 25.32 -1.82
N ILE A 490 -0.17 24.33 -0.96
CA ILE A 490 1.16 23.99 -0.47
C ILE A 490 2.10 23.69 -1.65
N ASN A 491 1.67 22.88 -2.62
CA ASN A 491 2.49 22.57 -3.80
C ASN A 491 2.82 23.83 -4.63
N ARG A 492 1.81 24.67 -4.90
CA ARG A 492 2.04 25.94 -5.62
C ARG A 492 2.97 26.89 -4.87
N SER A 493 2.85 26.96 -3.54
CA SER A 493 3.71 27.79 -2.70
C SER A 493 5.16 27.30 -2.72
N LEU A 494 5.35 25.98 -2.71
CA LEU A 494 6.66 25.35 -2.84
C LEU A 494 7.28 25.64 -4.22
N ASP A 495 6.52 25.48 -5.30
CA ASP A 495 6.96 25.82 -6.66
C ASP A 495 7.35 27.30 -6.77
N ALA A 496 6.51 28.20 -6.24
CA ALA A 496 6.78 29.64 -6.22
C ALA A 496 8.02 29.99 -5.39
N PHE A 497 8.22 29.33 -4.24
CA PHE A 497 9.40 29.50 -3.40
C PHE A 497 10.69 29.11 -4.13
N MET A 498 10.69 27.95 -4.79
CA MET A 498 11.85 27.47 -5.57
C MET A 498 12.14 28.39 -6.77
N LEU A 499 11.11 28.77 -7.53
CA LEU A 499 11.26 29.68 -8.68
C LEU A 499 11.75 31.07 -8.26
N LYS A 500 11.28 31.59 -7.12
CA LYS A 500 11.75 32.87 -6.58
C LYS A 500 13.24 32.81 -6.27
N LYS A 501 13.70 31.78 -5.54
CA LYS A 501 15.13 31.60 -5.24
C LYS A 501 16.00 31.49 -6.49
N MET A 502 15.54 30.79 -7.52
CA MET A 502 16.26 30.70 -8.79
C MET A 502 16.39 32.07 -9.49
N LYS A 503 15.34 32.90 -9.45
CA LYS A 503 15.35 34.24 -10.06
C LYS A 503 16.18 35.25 -9.27
N ASP A 504 16.18 35.15 -7.95
CA ASP A 504 16.95 36.04 -7.07
C ASP A 504 18.47 35.86 -7.26
N GLY A 505 18.90 34.77 -7.92
CA GLY A 505 20.31 34.52 -8.24
C GLY A 505 21.18 34.30 -7.00
N ASP A 506 20.57 34.07 -5.84
CA ASP A 506 21.27 33.75 -4.60
C ASP A 506 21.77 32.31 -4.68
N TYR A 507 22.96 32.19 -5.25
CA TYR A 507 23.71 30.96 -5.31
C TYR A 507 24.66 30.83 -4.12
N SER A 508 24.27 31.24 -2.91
CA SER A 508 24.96 30.87 -1.67
C SER A 508 24.47 29.52 -1.12
N ILE A 509 25.38 28.67 -0.63
CA ILE A 509 24.99 27.37 -0.03
C ILE A 509 24.62 27.67 1.44
N PRO A 510 23.44 27.28 1.92
CA PRO A 510 23.07 27.51 3.31
C PRO A 510 24.05 26.82 4.26
N ILE A 511 24.48 27.56 5.29
CA ILE A 511 25.49 27.10 6.25
C ILE A 511 24.80 26.30 7.35
N CYS A 512 25.14 25.02 7.48
CA CYS A 512 24.82 24.22 8.66
C CYS A 512 25.95 24.33 9.70
N THR A 513 25.65 24.83 10.91
CA THR A 513 26.67 24.94 11.95
C THR A 513 27.02 23.55 12.52
N PRO A 514 28.28 23.29 12.87
CA PRO A 514 28.68 22.02 13.48
C PRO A 514 27.92 21.78 14.79
N GLY A 515 27.43 20.56 15.00
CA GLY A 515 26.67 20.20 16.19
C GLY A 515 25.20 20.65 16.21
N GLU A 516 24.72 21.45 15.26
CA GLU A 516 23.31 21.89 15.17
C GLU A 516 22.34 20.71 15.05
N TYR A 517 22.77 19.67 14.33
CA TYR A 517 22.04 18.41 14.18
C TYR A 517 22.81 17.22 14.77
N SER A 518 23.62 17.46 15.81
CA SER A 518 24.48 16.43 16.40
C SER A 518 23.71 15.14 16.71
N THR A 519 24.29 14.01 16.31
CA THR A 519 23.73 12.67 16.58
C THR A 519 24.01 12.19 18.01
N GLY A 520 24.65 13.02 18.85
CA GLY A 520 25.04 12.66 20.21
C GLY A 520 26.13 11.58 20.27
N ALA A 521 26.84 11.34 19.16
CA ALA A 521 27.89 10.32 19.09
C ALA A 521 29.16 10.76 19.83
N TYR A 522 29.75 9.85 20.59
CA TYR A 522 31.06 10.04 21.21
C TYR A 522 32.18 9.80 20.18
N LEU A 523 33.16 10.72 20.13
CA LEU A 523 34.22 10.76 19.13
C LEU A 523 35.59 10.53 19.78
N PRO A 524 35.98 9.28 20.11
CA PRO A 524 37.20 8.98 20.87
C PRO A 524 38.48 9.54 20.24
N ASN A 525 38.57 9.56 18.91
CA ASN A 525 39.72 10.08 18.17
C ASN A 525 39.39 11.36 17.37
N GLY A 526 38.40 12.13 17.82
CA GLY A 526 37.91 13.33 17.13
C GLY A 526 37.18 13.02 15.81
N PHE A 527 36.95 14.05 14.98
CA PHE A 527 36.10 13.94 13.77
C PHE A 527 36.62 12.96 12.72
N LYS A 528 37.93 12.69 12.68
CA LYS A 528 38.57 11.73 11.76
C LYS A 528 38.56 10.28 12.28
N GLY A 529 38.10 10.09 13.51
CA GLY A 529 38.06 8.82 14.21
C GLY A 529 36.70 8.13 14.15
N PRO A 530 36.65 6.85 14.54
CA PRO A 530 35.40 6.11 14.63
C PRO A 530 34.44 6.82 15.60
N ARG A 531 33.14 6.77 15.29
CA ARG A 531 32.05 7.39 16.05
C ARG A 531 31.27 6.33 16.81
N ILE A 532 31.00 6.58 18.09
CA ILE A 532 30.20 5.69 18.95
C ILE A 532 28.85 6.39 19.20
N SER A 533 27.84 6.02 18.44
CA SER A 533 26.45 6.45 18.68
C SER A 533 25.81 5.67 19.84
N PRO A 534 24.77 6.21 20.50
CA PRO A 534 23.96 5.47 21.49
C PRO A 534 23.37 4.15 20.96
N SER A 535 23.13 4.04 19.66
CA SER A 535 22.68 2.81 19.01
C SER A 535 23.80 1.77 18.82
N SER A 536 25.06 2.21 18.71
CA SER A 536 26.24 1.35 18.57
C SER A 536 26.88 0.95 19.91
N SER A 537 26.57 1.67 21.00
CA SER A 537 27.17 1.45 22.32
C SER A 537 26.72 0.15 22.98
N GLY A 538 25.51 -0.36 22.68
CA GLY A 538 25.02 -1.63 23.21
C GLY A 538 25.90 -2.84 22.84
N CYS A 539 26.54 -2.82 21.66
CA CYS A 539 27.48 -3.86 21.25
C CYS A 539 28.84 -3.78 21.96
N LEU A 540 29.18 -2.63 22.57
CA LEU A 540 30.45 -2.43 23.29
C LEU A 540 30.34 -2.75 24.78
N ILE A 541 29.13 -2.72 25.36
CA ILE A 541 28.89 -3.03 26.78
C ILE A 541 28.82 -4.55 27.03
N MET A 542 28.58 -5.36 26.00
CA MET A 542 28.56 -6.83 26.08
C MET A 542 29.88 -7.49 25.65
N ARG A 543 31.02 -6.98 26.12
CA ARG A 543 32.31 -7.65 25.94
C ARG A 543 33.11 -7.75 27.23
#